data_AF-A0AAJ0GPK7-F1
#
_entry.id   AF-A0AAJ0GPK7-F1
#
_cell.length_a   1.000
_cell.length_b   1.000
_cell.length_c   1.000
_cell.angle_alpha   90.00
_cell.angle_beta   90.00
_cell.angle_gamma   90.00
#
_symmetry.space_group_name_H-M   'P 1'
#
loop_
_entity.id
_entity.type
_entity.pdbx_description
1 polymer ?
#
loop_
_entity_poly.entity_id
_entity_poly.type
_entity_poly.pdbx_seq_one_letter_code
_entity_poly.pdbx_strand_id
1 'polypeptide(L)'
;MAWSLVVQQYSNCDLTIASDKLIALSGVAHYHQRQLLGHDTYLAGLWRKTFIEELSWVCEKLNCRRVKEYRAPPWSWAAVDGPVTFANPLVGHYERYDNEAEIIDIRTELLDPGNSTAGVLAARAPG
;
A
#
# COMPACT_ATOMS: atom_id res chain seq x y z
N MET A 1 -3.02 11.20 0.31
CA MET A 1 -4.25 11.78 -0.28
C MET A 1 -4.42 11.43 -1.77
N ALA A 2 -3.49 11.76 -2.68
CA ALA A 2 -3.66 11.39 -4.10
C ALA A 2 -3.49 9.88 -4.36
N TRP A 3 -2.46 9.26 -3.77
CA TRP A 3 -2.15 7.85 -3.99
C TRP A 3 -3.21 6.87 -3.49
N SER A 4 -3.80 7.14 -2.32
CA SER A 4 -4.86 6.30 -1.74
C SER A 4 -6.09 6.16 -2.64
N LEU A 5 -6.42 7.20 -3.42
CA LEU A 5 -7.50 7.16 -4.40
C LEU A 5 -7.15 6.26 -5.60
N VAL A 6 -5.90 6.33 -6.07
CA VAL A 6 -5.39 5.45 -7.13
C VAL A 6 -5.48 3.99 -6.70
N VAL A 7 -5.02 3.69 -5.49
CA VAL A 7 -5.08 2.33 -4.92
C VAL A 7 -6.53 1.86 -4.77
N GLN A 8 -7.41 2.69 -4.23
CA GLN A 8 -8.84 2.38 -4.09
C GLN A 8 -9.47 1.99 -5.44
N GLN A 9 -9.34 2.87 -6.44
CA GLN A 9 -9.89 2.65 -7.78
C GLN A 9 -9.31 1.39 -8.42
N TYR A 10 -7.98 1.23 -8.36
CA TYR A 10 -7.31 0.09 -8.98
C TYR A 10 -7.62 -1.23 -8.28
N SER A 11 -7.78 -1.23 -6.95
CA SER A 11 -8.16 -2.42 -6.19
C SER A 11 -9.57 -2.93 -6.49
N ASN A 12 -10.44 -2.04 -6.98
CA ASN A 12 -11.81 -2.35 -7.37
C ASN A 12 -11.91 -2.89 -8.81
N CYS A 13 -10.80 -2.96 -9.54
CA CYS A 13 -10.78 -3.55 -10.88
C CYS A 13 -10.75 -5.08 -10.83
N ASP A 14 -11.45 -5.71 -11.76
CA ASP A 14 -11.33 -7.14 -12.04
C ASP A 14 -10.03 -7.42 -12.81
N LEU A 15 -8.96 -7.71 -12.06
CA LEU A 15 -7.63 -7.96 -12.64
C LEU A 15 -7.57 -9.34 -13.30
N THR A 16 -7.26 -9.37 -14.60
CA THR A 16 -7.07 -10.62 -15.35
C THR A 16 -5.92 -11.47 -14.82
N ILE A 17 -4.83 -10.82 -14.40
CA ILE A 17 -3.64 -11.48 -13.83
C ILE A 17 -3.40 -10.90 -12.45
N ALA A 18 -4.02 -11.51 -11.44
CA ALA A 18 -3.98 -10.99 -10.08
C ALA A 18 -2.56 -10.98 -9.49
N SER A 19 -1.67 -11.91 -9.87
CA SER A 19 -0.26 -11.93 -9.44
C SER A 19 0.50 -10.66 -9.80
N ASP A 20 0.10 -9.99 -10.88
CA ASP A 20 0.85 -8.87 -11.43
C ASP A 20 0.35 -7.51 -10.90
N LYS A 21 -0.49 -7.52 -9.86
CA LYS A 21 -1.16 -6.32 -9.32
C LYS A 21 -0.23 -5.14 -9.09
N LEU A 22 0.93 -5.35 -8.46
CA LEU A 22 1.91 -4.27 -8.22
C LEU A 22 2.72 -3.92 -9.48
N ILE A 23 3.02 -4.91 -10.33
CA ILE A 23 3.74 -4.73 -11.58
C ILE A 23 2.92 -3.86 -12.53
N ALA A 24 1.64 -4.18 -12.70
CA ALA A 24 0.71 -3.44 -13.55
C ALA A 24 0.46 -2.00 -13.05
N LEU A 25 0.60 -1.74 -11.75
CA LEU A 25 0.52 -0.40 -11.18
C LEU A 25 1.87 0.37 -11.17
N SER A 26 2.99 -0.32 -11.38
CA SER A 26 4.35 0.24 -11.24
C SER A 26 4.60 1.48 -12.10
N GLY A 27 4.04 1.52 -13.32
CA GLY A 27 4.17 2.69 -14.21
C GLY A 27 3.49 3.93 -13.64
N VAL A 28 2.31 3.78 -13.05
CA VAL A 28 1.58 4.86 -12.37
C VAL A 28 2.32 5.29 -11.11
N ALA A 29 2.85 4.33 -10.35
CA ALA A 29 3.68 4.61 -9.17
C ALA A 29 4.91 5.44 -9.57
N HIS A 30 5.64 5.04 -10.61
CA HIS A 30 6.83 5.74 -11.08
C HIS A 30 6.52 7.16 -11.57
N TYR A 31 5.39 7.33 -12.27
CA TYR A 31 4.92 8.66 -12.66
C TYR A 31 4.58 9.53 -11.43
N HIS A 32 3.81 8.99 -10.49
CA HIS A 32 3.43 9.68 -9.26
C HIS A 32 4.65 10.09 -8.42
N GLN A 33 5.63 9.20 -8.29
CA GLN A 33 6.90 9.45 -7.62
C GLN A 33 7.61 10.67 -8.23
N ARG A 34 7.83 10.64 -9.56
CA ARG A 34 8.57 11.69 -10.26
C ARG A 34 7.89 13.04 -10.25
N GLN A 35 6.56 13.08 -10.32
CA GLN A 35 5.81 14.33 -10.45
C GLN A 35 5.44 14.95 -9.10
N LEU A 36 5.15 14.14 -8.08
CA LEU A 36 4.51 14.63 -6.84
C LEU A 36 5.31 14.36 -5.57
N LEU A 37 6.17 13.34 -5.54
CA LEU A 37 6.83 12.90 -4.30
C LEU A 37 8.36 13.07 -4.31
N GLY A 38 8.93 13.41 -5.48
CA GLY A 38 10.37 13.54 -5.68
C GLY A 38 11.06 12.19 -5.55
N HIS A 39 12.02 12.09 -4.62
CA HIS A 39 12.78 10.86 -4.35
C HIS A 39 12.19 9.99 -3.23
N ASP A 40 10.87 9.99 -3.03
CA ASP A 40 10.25 9.10 -2.05
C ASP A 40 10.40 7.63 -2.45
N THR A 41 10.42 6.71 -1.48
CA THR A 41 10.58 5.27 -1.74
C THR A 41 9.22 4.60 -1.88
N TYR A 42 8.98 3.93 -3.00
CA TYR A 42 7.81 3.08 -3.19
C TYR A 42 8.05 1.70 -2.57
N LEU A 43 7.16 1.29 -1.67
CA LEU A 43 7.28 0.09 -0.84
C LEU A 43 6.03 -0.77 -1.03
N ALA A 44 6.10 -1.70 -1.98
CA ALA A 44 5.06 -2.69 -2.28
C ALA A 44 3.63 -2.13 -2.25
N GLY A 45 3.35 -1.03 -2.96
CA GLY A 45 2.02 -0.44 -3.01
C GLY A 45 1.81 0.78 -2.12
N LEU A 46 2.77 1.13 -1.26
CA LEU A 46 2.70 2.23 -0.29
C LEU A 46 3.91 3.16 -0.45
N TRP A 47 3.84 4.39 0.06
CA TRP A 47 4.96 5.34 0.07
C TRP A 47 5.63 5.43 1.43
N ARG A 48 6.96 5.53 1.46
CA ARG A 48 7.73 5.59 2.72
C ARG A 48 7.35 6.81 3.57
N LYS A 49 7.16 8.00 2.97
CA LYS A 49 6.83 9.22 3.74
C LYS A 49 5.46 9.16 4.41
N THR A 50 4.48 8.50 3.78
CA THR A 50 3.10 8.37 4.27
C THR A 50 2.80 6.96 4.77
N PHE A 51 3.84 6.15 5.04
CA PHE A 51 3.67 4.72 5.23
C PHE A 51 2.74 4.36 6.38
N ILE A 52 2.86 5.02 7.54
CA ILE A 52 1.98 4.76 8.70
C ILE A 52 0.53 5.09 8.37
N GLU A 53 0.29 6.23 7.73
CA GLU A 53 -1.06 6.63 7.31
C GLU A 53 -1.63 5.63 6.29
N GLU A 54 -0.81 5.19 5.33
CA GLU A 54 -1.25 4.28 4.29
C GLU A 54 -1.33 2.82 4.78
N LEU A 55 -0.71 2.45 5.89
CA LEU A 55 -0.92 1.15 6.54
C LEU A 55 -2.34 0.98 7.11
N SER A 56 -3.08 2.08 7.30
CA SER A 56 -4.44 2.04 7.82
C SER A 56 -5.49 1.58 6.78
N TRP A 57 -5.05 0.96 5.69
CA TRP A 57 -5.96 0.42 4.68
C TRP A 57 -6.82 -0.69 5.28
N VAL A 58 -8.06 -0.77 4.82
CA VAL A 58 -9.02 -1.78 5.26
C VAL A 58 -9.70 -2.42 4.05
N CYS A 59 -9.97 -3.70 4.19
CA CYS A 59 -10.78 -4.46 3.25
C CYS A 59 -12.25 -4.04 3.33
N GLU A 60 -12.89 -3.84 2.17
CA GLU A 60 -14.34 -3.79 2.13
C GLU A 60 -14.89 -5.20 2.38
N LYS A 61 -15.44 -5.41 3.59
CA LYS A 61 -15.66 -6.72 4.24
C LYS A 61 -16.34 -7.81 3.40
N LEU A 62 -17.05 -7.47 2.33
CA LEU A 62 -17.81 -8.44 1.54
C LEU A 62 -16.99 -9.10 0.43
N ASN A 63 -15.91 -8.47 -0.06
CA ASN A 63 -15.26 -8.89 -1.30
C ASN A 63 -13.75 -9.11 -1.19
N CYS A 64 -13.18 -9.02 0.02
CA CYS A 64 -11.74 -9.19 0.19
C CYS A 64 -11.32 -10.60 0.57
N ARG A 65 -10.33 -11.12 -0.16
CA ARG A 65 -9.76 -12.45 0.11
C ARG A 65 -8.25 -12.38 0.12
N ARG A 66 -7.64 -12.94 1.17
CA ARG A 66 -6.19 -13.14 1.20
C ARG A 66 -5.78 -14.21 0.18
N VAL A 67 -4.75 -13.89 -0.60
CA VAL A 67 -4.18 -14.77 -1.63
C VAL A 67 -3.32 -15.83 -0.95
N LYS A 68 -3.35 -17.07 -1.46
CA LYS A 68 -2.52 -18.18 -0.93
C LYS A 68 -1.09 -18.08 -1.47
N GLU A 69 -0.96 -17.78 -2.76
CA GLU A 69 0.29 -17.54 -3.43
C GLU A 69 0.89 -16.20 -2.98
N TYR A 70 2.20 -16.20 -2.75
CA TYR A 70 2.90 -14.98 -2.40
C TYR A 70 2.87 -13.99 -3.57
N ARG A 71 2.38 -12.78 -3.32
CA ARG A 71 2.29 -11.68 -4.29
C ARG A 71 2.93 -10.39 -3.78
N ALA A 72 2.72 -10.13 -2.49
CA ALA A 72 3.23 -8.95 -1.81
C ALA A 72 3.40 -9.27 -0.32
N PRO A 73 4.18 -8.47 0.41
CA PRO A 73 4.30 -8.57 1.86
C PRO A 73 2.94 -8.45 2.55
N PRO A 74 2.73 -9.08 3.72
CA PRO A 74 1.42 -9.17 4.37
C PRO A 74 0.82 -7.84 4.83
N TRP A 75 1.65 -6.79 4.95
CA TRP A 75 1.24 -5.43 5.29
C TRP A 75 0.84 -4.60 4.07
N SER A 76 1.06 -5.11 2.85
CA SER A 76 0.63 -4.47 1.61
C SER A 76 -0.84 -4.79 1.31
N TRP A 77 -1.59 -3.79 0.86
CA TRP A 77 -2.94 -3.98 0.33
C TRP A 77 -2.98 -4.93 -0.89
N ALA A 78 -1.84 -5.12 -1.58
CA ALA A 78 -1.77 -6.03 -2.72
C ALA A 78 -1.71 -7.52 -2.31
N ALA A 79 -1.54 -7.83 -1.02
CA ALA A 79 -1.62 -9.20 -0.50
C ALA A 79 -3.05 -9.77 -0.47
N VAL A 80 -4.05 -8.95 -0.80
CA VAL A 80 -5.45 -9.36 -0.89
C VAL A 80 -6.03 -9.07 -2.30
N ASP A 81 -6.99 -9.90 -2.68
CA ASP A 81 -7.92 -9.61 -3.78
C ASP A 81 -9.15 -8.89 -3.24
N GLY A 82 -9.71 -8.00 -4.06
CA GLY A 82 -10.88 -7.20 -3.72
C GLY A 82 -10.60 -5.73 -3.36
N PRO A 83 -11.67 -4.94 -3.17
CA PRO A 83 -11.59 -3.50 -2.96
C PRO A 83 -11.06 -3.15 -1.58
N VAL A 84 -10.09 -2.24 -1.53
CA VAL A 84 -9.56 -1.69 -0.27
C VAL A 84 -9.88 -0.21 -0.17
N THR A 85 -10.07 0.28 1.05
CA THR A 85 -10.20 1.72 1.34
C THR A 85 -9.15 2.17 2.34
N PHE A 86 -8.89 3.46 2.37
CA PHE A 86 -8.08 4.11 3.41
C PHE A 86 -9.04 4.98 4.22
N ALA A 87 -8.74 5.26 5.49
CA ALA A 87 -9.56 6.13 6.33
C ALA A 87 -9.97 7.39 5.55
N ASN A 88 -11.28 7.56 5.38
CA ASN A 88 -11.85 8.49 4.41
C ASN A 88 -11.70 9.95 4.88
N PRO A 89 -11.09 10.86 4.10
CA PRO A 89 -11.03 12.28 4.44
C PRO A 89 -12.41 12.94 4.59
N LEU A 90 -13.47 12.35 4.01
CA LEU A 90 -14.84 12.89 4.04
C LEU A 90 -15.61 12.48 5.30
N VAL A 91 -15.15 11.46 6.04
CA VAL A 91 -15.75 11.05 7.31
C VAL A 91 -14.95 11.66 8.44
N GLY A 92 -15.08 12.98 8.63
CA GLY A 92 -14.99 13.71 9.91
C GLY A 92 -13.84 13.47 10.91
N HIS A 93 -12.84 12.64 10.63
CA HIS A 93 -11.72 12.36 11.51
C HIS A 93 -10.48 13.05 10.95
N TYR A 94 -10.47 14.38 11.09
CA TYR A 94 -9.34 15.29 10.83
C TYR A 94 -8.35 15.33 12.00
N GLU A 95 -8.41 14.36 12.90
CA GLU A 95 -7.28 14.10 13.76
C GLU A 95 -6.24 13.43 12.89
N ARG A 96 -5.22 14.20 12.52
CA ARG A 96 -3.91 13.65 12.18
C ARG A 96 -3.64 12.65 13.29
N TYR A 97 -3.72 11.35 12.98
CA TYR A 97 -3.38 10.33 13.97
C TYR A 97 -1.96 10.70 14.40
N ASP A 98 -1.79 11.13 15.65
CA ASP A 98 -0.46 11.15 16.22
C ASP A 98 0.04 9.72 16.05
N ASN A 99 1.17 9.58 15.36
CA ASN A 99 1.66 8.26 15.01
C ASN A 99 2.05 7.54 16.31
N GLU A 100 1.10 6.79 16.87
CA GLU A 100 1.26 5.86 18.00
C GLU A 100 2.10 4.64 17.60
N ALA A 101 2.83 4.72 16.49
CA ALA A 101 3.71 3.67 16.01
C ALA A 101 4.89 4.31 15.29
N GLU A 102 6.09 3.89 15.68
CA GLU A 102 7.33 4.28 15.01
C GLU A 102 7.82 3.10 14.16
N ILE A 103 8.11 3.37 12.90
CA ILE A 103 8.72 2.39 11.99
C ILE A 103 10.19 2.24 12.38
N ILE A 104 10.58 1.06 12.85
CA ILE A 104 11.98 0.73 13.16
C ILE A 104 12.72 0.31 11.89
N ASP A 105 12.08 -0.54 11.08
CA ASP A 105 12.64 -1.00 9.82
C ASP A 105 11.51 -1.24 8.83
N ILE A 106 11.73 -0.76 7.62
CA ILE A 106 10.90 -1.14 6.49
C ILE A 106 11.73 -1.24 5.23
N ARG A 107 11.64 -2.41 4.61
CA ARG A 107 12.26 -2.67 3.32
C ARG A 107 11.45 -3.69 2.54
N THR A 108 11.47 -3.51 1.22
CA THR A 108 11.02 -4.50 0.26
C THR A 108 12.23 -4.95 -0.53
N GLU A 109 12.45 -6.26 -0.59
CA GLU A 109 13.39 -6.83 -1.52
C GLU A 109 12.68 -6.88 -2.88
N LEU A 110 13.19 -6.09 -3.82
CA LEU A 110 12.72 -6.05 -5.19
C LEU A 110 13.57 -7.01 -6.01
N LEU A 111 12.91 -7.90 -6.75
CA LEU A 111 13.55 -8.69 -7.80
C LEU A 111 13.63 -7.89 -9.10
N ASP A 112 12.70 -6.94 -9.29
CA ASP A 112 12.60 -5.98 -10.41
C ASP A 112 11.77 -4.75 -9.99
N PRO A 113 11.75 -3.64 -10.76
CA PRO A 113 11.05 -2.37 -10.43
C PRO A 113 9.53 -2.44 -10.16
N GLY A 114 8.92 -3.63 -10.17
CA GLY A 114 7.51 -3.84 -9.82
C GLY A 114 7.24 -5.13 -9.04
N ASN A 115 8.27 -5.94 -8.73
CA ASN A 115 8.08 -7.27 -8.15
C ASN A 115 8.86 -7.38 -6.83
N SER A 116 8.13 -7.43 -5.70
CA SER A 116 8.73 -7.60 -4.38
C SER A 116 8.59 -9.06 -3.93
N THR A 117 9.70 -9.73 -3.65
CA THR A 117 9.72 -11.15 -3.24
C THR A 117 9.78 -11.38 -1.74
N ALA A 118 10.15 -10.35 -0.98
CA ALA A 118 10.04 -10.34 0.47
C ALA A 118 9.89 -8.89 0.95
N GLY A 119 9.20 -8.69 2.07
CA GLY A 119 9.12 -7.38 2.71
C GLY A 119 9.17 -7.51 4.22
N VAL A 120 10.04 -6.72 4.84
CA VAL A 120 10.19 -6.62 6.29
C VAL A 120 9.50 -5.35 6.74
N LEU A 121 8.65 -5.47 7.77
CA LEU A 121 8.10 -4.36 8.52
C LEU A 121 8.32 -4.67 10.00
N ALA A 122 9.06 -3.81 10.69
CA ALA A 122 9.18 -3.79 12.14
C ALA A 122 8.73 -2.42 12.64
N ALA A 123 7.77 -2.41 13.56
CA ALA A 123 7.27 -1.21 14.21
C ALA A 123 7.21 -1.41 15.73
N ARG A 124 7.34 -0.30 16.48
CA ARG A 124 7.13 -0.29 17.94
C ARG A 124 6.03 0.71 18.30
N ALA A 125 5.30 0.40 19.36
CA ALA A 125 4.47 1.39 20.06
C ALA A 125 5.37 2.41 20.78
N PRO A 126 4.89 3.63 21.09
CA PRO A 126 5.61 4.60 21.90
C PRO A 126 5.70 4.05 23.32
N GLY A 127 6.83 4.28 23.97
CA GLY A 127 7.08 3.85 25.36
C GLY A 127 6.39 4.75 26.38
#